data_AF-A0AAP5H296-F1
#
_entry.id   AF-A0AAP5H296-F1
#
_cell.length_a   1.000
_cell.length_b   1.000
_cell.length_c   1.000
_cell.angle_alpha   90.00
_cell.angle_beta   90.00
_cell.angle_gamma   90.00
#
_symmetry.space_group_name_H-M   'P 1'
#
loop_
_entity.id
_entity.type
_entity.pdbx_description
1 polymer ?
#
loop_
_entity_poly.entity_id
_entity_poly.type
_entity_poly.pdbx_seq_one_letter_code
_entity_poly.pdbx_strand_id
1 'polypeptide(L)'
;MGALDAQRPFSVVRLGDGELLALAADTVLPGEEVQELAPFLPYAGVPRSTPEIRASLAEAIQGADCVGVPISRAPTFQGLLFPVLQHFGIDWPRLRLTSSTINYGLHQSGLLLPILHGRRVLLIGSKAHELGGLLQTHGVHVVGVIDSVAGYSDIPRVMQQTAEVAFDIALVAAGIPAVILCRRIAGELGKVALDFGHLADKLVTGELHL
;
A
#
# COMPACT_ATOMS: atom_id res chain seq x y z
N MET A 1 2.77 -21.18 11.23
CA MET A 1 3.85 -20.89 10.25
C MET A 1 3.47 -19.64 9.46
N GLY A 2 4.37 -18.67 9.31
CA GLY A 2 4.08 -17.39 8.65
C GLY A 2 3.88 -17.52 7.14
N ALA A 3 3.30 -16.52 6.48
CA ALA A 3 3.08 -16.54 5.03
C ALA A 3 4.39 -16.66 4.24
N LEU A 4 5.44 -15.94 4.66
CA LEU A 4 6.77 -16.01 4.07
C LEU A 4 7.43 -17.39 4.20
N ASP A 5 7.30 -18.04 5.36
CA ASP A 5 7.84 -19.39 5.59
C ASP A 5 7.13 -20.44 4.74
N ALA A 6 5.81 -20.32 4.63
CA ALA A 6 4.96 -21.23 3.86
C ALA A 6 4.86 -20.86 2.37
N GLN A 7 5.55 -19.80 1.92
CA GLN A 7 5.45 -19.23 0.57
C GLN A 7 4.00 -19.05 0.10
N ARG A 8 3.14 -18.57 1.00
CA ARG A 8 1.73 -18.29 0.71
C ARG A 8 1.53 -16.82 0.35
N PRO A 9 0.61 -16.51 -0.59
CA PRO A 9 0.26 -15.13 -0.89
C PRO A 9 -0.24 -14.43 0.36
N PHE A 10 0.16 -13.16 0.51
CA PHE A 10 -0.32 -12.33 1.61
C PHE A 10 -0.14 -10.84 1.29
N SER A 11 -1.23 -10.08 1.23
CA SER A 11 -1.19 -8.62 1.04
C SER A 11 -1.54 -7.88 2.33
N VAL A 12 -0.72 -6.91 2.72
CA VAL A 12 -1.07 -5.88 3.71
C VAL A 12 -1.26 -4.57 2.97
N VAL A 13 -2.49 -4.07 2.96
CA VAL A 13 -2.84 -2.76 2.38
C VAL A 13 -3.18 -1.78 3.49
N ARG A 14 -3.04 -0.47 3.26
CA ARG A 14 -3.32 0.55 4.27
C ARG A 14 -4.25 1.62 3.69
N LEU A 15 -5.18 2.08 4.51
CA LEU A 15 -6.14 3.14 4.18
C LEU A 15 -5.79 4.39 4.99
N GLY A 16 -5.26 5.38 4.32
CA GLY A 16 -5.12 6.75 4.80
C GLY A 16 -6.32 7.61 4.42
N ASP A 17 -6.16 8.90 4.61
CA ASP A 17 -7.09 9.92 4.10
C ASP A 17 -7.17 9.91 2.57
N GLY A 18 -6.03 9.72 1.87
CA GLY A 18 -5.99 9.65 0.40
C GLY A 18 -6.89 8.56 -0.18
N GLU A 19 -6.76 7.32 0.29
CA GLU A 19 -7.59 6.20 -0.20
C GLU A 19 -9.06 6.39 0.13
N LEU A 20 -9.37 6.88 1.34
CA LEU A 20 -10.75 7.11 1.78
C LEU A 20 -11.42 8.25 1.01
N LEU A 21 -10.71 9.35 0.78
CA LEU A 21 -11.20 10.47 -0.03
C LEU A 21 -11.35 10.07 -1.50
N ALA A 22 -10.42 9.29 -2.05
CA ALA A 22 -10.55 8.76 -3.40
C ALA A 22 -11.80 7.89 -3.55
N LEU A 23 -12.08 7.00 -2.59
CA LEU A 23 -13.31 6.20 -2.59
C LEU A 23 -14.57 7.05 -2.37
N ALA A 24 -14.49 8.11 -1.57
CA ALA A 24 -15.63 8.95 -1.22
C ALA A 24 -16.13 9.85 -2.34
N ALA A 25 -15.26 10.17 -3.31
CA ALA A 25 -15.58 11.06 -4.43
C ALA A 25 -16.74 10.52 -5.29
N ASP A 26 -17.80 11.32 -5.40
CA ASP A 26 -19.04 11.01 -6.11
C ASP A 26 -19.74 9.73 -5.61
N THR A 27 -19.52 9.36 -4.35
CA THR A 27 -20.18 8.21 -3.70
C THR A 27 -20.83 8.60 -2.39
N VAL A 28 -20.04 9.08 -1.42
CA VAL A 28 -20.52 9.56 -0.12
C VAL A 28 -20.26 11.06 0.07
N LEU A 29 -19.37 11.64 -0.74
CA LEU A 29 -19.12 13.08 -0.86
C LEU A 29 -19.20 13.51 -2.34
N PRO A 30 -19.59 14.76 -2.62
CA PRO A 30 -19.42 15.34 -3.95
C PRO A 30 -17.95 15.32 -4.39
N GLY A 31 -17.68 15.00 -5.66
CA GLY A 31 -16.31 14.96 -6.18
C GLY A 31 -15.57 16.29 -6.08
N GLU A 32 -16.26 17.42 -6.21
CA GLU A 32 -15.67 18.77 -6.02
C GLU A 32 -15.21 18.99 -4.59
N GLU A 33 -16.02 18.60 -3.59
CA GLU A 33 -15.65 18.68 -2.17
C GLU A 33 -14.41 17.82 -1.88
N VAL A 34 -14.31 16.64 -2.48
CA VAL A 34 -13.11 15.80 -2.35
C VAL A 34 -11.86 16.48 -2.93
N GLN A 35 -11.98 17.19 -4.05
CA GLN A 35 -10.85 17.91 -4.65
C GLN A 35 -10.37 19.06 -3.74
N GLU A 36 -11.27 19.72 -3.05
CA GLU A 36 -10.93 20.76 -2.07
C GLU A 36 -10.29 20.18 -0.80
N LEU A 37 -10.82 19.06 -0.30
CA LEU A 37 -10.31 18.38 0.90
C LEU A 37 -8.96 17.67 0.65
N ALA A 38 -8.70 17.26 -0.59
CA ALA A 38 -7.58 16.39 -0.93
C ALA A 38 -6.73 16.92 -2.11
N PRO A 39 -6.17 18.14 -2.02
CA PRO A 39 -5.33 18.71 -3.09
C PRO A 39 -4.05 17.90 -3.33
N PHE A 40 -3.70 16.97 -2.43
CA PHE A 40 -2.56 16.06 -2.53
C PHE A 40 -2.85 14.78 -3.34
N LEU A 41 -4.09 14.52 -3.75
CA LEU A 41 -4.46 13.34 -4.53
C LEU A 41 -3.63 13.14 -5.83
N PRO A 42 -3.26 14.18 -6.59
CA PRO A 42 -2.34 14.04 -7.71
C PRO A 42 -0.99 13.45 -7.31
N TYR A 43 -0.41 13.90 -6.18
CA TYR A 43 0.83 13.34 -5.65
C TYR A 43 0.67 11.89 -5.20
N ALA A 44 -0.50 11.52 -4.67
CA ALA A 44 -0.84 10.15 -4.30
C ALA A 44 -1.14 9.23 -5.51
N GLY A 45 -1.02 9.73 -6.75
CA GLY A 45 -1.17 8.94 -7.97
C GLY A 45 -2.60 8.86 -8.51
N VAL A 46 -3.53 9.65 -7.96
CA VAL A 46 -4.94 9.71 -8.40
C VAL A 46 -5.36 11.18 -8.52
N PRO A 47 -4.98 11.91 -9.58
CA PRO A 47 -5.31 13.34 -9.70
C PRO A 47 -6.82 13.62 -9.61
N ARG A 48 -7.63 12.73 -10.19
CA ARG A 48 -9.07 12.71 -10.01
C ARG A 48 -9.52 11.27 -9.81
N SER A 49 -10.36 11.07 -8.80
CA SER A 49 -10.99 9.76 -8.59
C SER A 49 -12.06 9.54 -9.65
N THR A 50 -11.95 8.44 -10.38
CA THR A 50 -12.94 8.01 -11.38
C THR A 50 -13.65 6.74 -10.89
N PRO A 51 -14.82 6.38 -11.46
CA PRO A 51 -15.52 5.14 -11.10
C PRO A 51 -14.62 3.90 -11.18
N GLU A 52 -13.74 3.83 -12.17
CA GLU A 52 -12.81 2.71 -12.38
C GLU A 52 -11.79 2.61 -11.23
N ILE A 53 -11.19 3.74 -10.84
CA ILE A 53 -10.23 3.79 -9.73
C ILE A 53 -10.91 3.35 -8.43
N ARG A 54 -12.13 3.83 -8.18
CA ARG A 54 -12.89 3.47 -6.98
C ARG A 54 -13.23 1.98 -6.96
N ALA A 55 -13.68 1.44 -8.09
CA ALA A 55 -13.99 0.02 -8.22
C ALA A 55 -12.75 -0.85 -7.94
N SER A 56 -11.61 -0.54 -8.57
CA SER A 56 -10.37 -1.28 -8.34
C SER A 56 -9.84 -1.14 -6.91
N LEU A 57 -9.97 0.02 -6.29
CA LEU A 57 -9.56 0.22 -4.90
C LEU A 57 -10.47 -0.55 -3.93
N ALA A 58 -11.79 -0.53 -4.15
CA ALA A 58 -12.75 -1.30 -3.35
C ALA A 58 -12.52 -2.81 -3.48
N GLU A 59 -12.30 -3.31 -4.70
CA GLU A 59 -11.94 -4.72 -4.95
C GLU A 59 -10.63 -5.09 -4.24
N ALA A 60 -9.63 -4.20 -4.30
CA ALA A 60 -8.36 -4.43 -3.65
C ALA A 60 -8.48 -4.56 -2.13
N ILE A 61 -9.30 -3.71 -1.51
CA ILE A 61 -9.59 -3.74 -0.08
C ILE A 61 -10.34 -5.02 0.29
N GLN A 62 -11.38 -5.38 -0.46
CA GLN A 62 -12.20 -6.56 -0.18
C GLN A 62 -11.39 -7.85 -0.30
N GLY A 63 -10.45 -7.91 -1.24
CA GLY A 63 -9.62 -9.10 -1.46
C GLY A 63 -8.34 -9.17 -0.63
N ALA A 64 -7.98 -8.13 0.12
CA ALA A 64 -6.71 -8.09 0.84
C ALA A 64 -6.72 -8.97 2.09
N ASP A 65 -5.60 -9.64 2.37
CA ASP A 65 -5.46 -10.50 3.55
C ASP A 65 -5.39 -9.74 4.89
N CYS A 66 -4.99 -8.47 4.86
CA CYS A 66 -4.94 -7.59 6.02
C CYS A 66 -5.11 -6.12 5.58
N VAL A 67 -6.04 -5.41 6.21
CA VAL A 67 -6.38 -4.03 5.88
C VAL A 67 -6.05 -3.13 7.07
N GLY A 68 -5.10 -2.23 6.88
CA GLY A 68 -4.77 -1.17 7.83
C GLY A 68 -5.80 -0.06 7.75
N VAL A 69 -6.50 0.22 8.85
CA VAL A 69 -7.51 1.28 8.95
C VAL A 69 -7.05 2.38 9.90
N PRO A 70 -7.46 3.64 9.69
CA PRO A 70 -7.06 4.72 10.57
C PRO A 70 -7.69 4.56 11.95
N ILE A 71 -6.93 4.91 12.99
CA ILE A 71 -7.41 4.97 14.38
C ILE A 71 -8.01 6.36 14.69
N SER A 72 -7.58 7.39 13.96
CA SER A 72 -8.07 8.76 14.11
C SER A 72 -9.56 8.87 13.80
N ARG A 73 -10.30 9.54 14.68
CA ARG A 73 -11.74 9.84 14.53
C ARG A 73 -12.03 11.08 13.70
N ALA A 74 -11.02 11.70 13.08
CA ALA A 74 -11.26 12.89 12.27
C ALA A 74 -12.15 12.56 11.04
N PRO A 75 -12.85 13.56 10.47
CA PRO A 75 -13.83 13.35 9.41
C PRO A 75 -13.29 12.57 8.21
N THR A 76 -12.09 12.91 7.73
CA THR A 76 -11.46 12.27 6.56
C THR A 76 -10.83 10.91 6.83
N PHE A 77 -10.87 10.44 8.08
CA PHE A 77 -10.36 9.13 8.51
C PHE A 77 -11.53 8.19 8.87
N GLN A 78 -11.72 7.82 10.14
CA GLN A 78 -12.82 6.93 10.52
C GLN A 78 -14.21 7.49 10.18
N GLY A 79 -14.35 8.82 10.09
CA GLY A 79 -15.59 9.46 9.64
C GLY A 79 -16.00 9.03 8.22
N LEU A 80 -15.04 8.84 7.31
CA LEU A 80 -15.28 8.35 5.95
C LEU A 80 -15.17 6.83 5.82
N LEU A 81 -14.38 6.18 6.68
CA LEU A 81 -14.13 4.73 6.60
C LEU A 81 -15.44 3.93 6.48
N PHE A 82 -16.34 4.05 7.45
CA PHE A 82 -17.54 3.20 7.47
C PHE A 82 -18.55 3.55 6.36
N PRO A 83 -18.87 4.84 6.08
CA PRO A 83 -19.72 5.19 4.94
C PRO A 83 -19.19 4.66 3.61
N VAL A 84 -17.88 4.77 3.38
CA VAL A 84 -17.24 4.26 2.17
C VAL A 84 -17.35 2.74 2.10
N LEU A 85 -16.96 2.00 3.15
CA LEU A 85 -17.04 0.54 3.14
C LEU A 85 -18.49 0.07 2.93
N GLN A 86 -19.47 0.74 3.53
CA GLN A 86 -20.88 0.47 3.33
C GLN A 86 -21.32 0.70 1.88
N HIS A 87 -20.94 1.83 1.27
CA HIS A 87 -21.29 2.15 -0.12
C HIS A 87 -20.81 1.07 -1.10
N PHE A 88 -19.59 0.57 -0.91
CA PHE A 88 -19.01 -0.48 -1.75
C PHE A 88 -19.39 -1.90 -1.33
N GLY A 89 -20.27 -2.08 -0.33
CA GLY A 89 -20.70 -3.40 0.14
C GLY A 89 -19.59 -4.22 0.78
N ILE A 90 -18.55 -3.57 1.31
CA ILE A 90 -17.42 -4.23 1.97
C ILE A 90 -17.83 -4.59 3.40
N ASP A 91 -17.92 -5.90 3.67
CA ASP A 91 -18.28 -6.47 4.98
C ASP A 91 -17.10 -6.36 5.96
N TRP A 92 -16.89 -5.16 6.50
CA TRP A 92 -15.74 -4.82 7.36
C TRP A 92 -15.55 -5.72 8.59
N PRO A 93 -16.58 -6.28 9.26
CA PRO A 93 -16.41 -7.24 10.34
C PRO A 93 -15.71 -8.54 9.90
N ARG A 94 -15.72 -8.87 8.60
CA ARG A 94 -14.99 -10.02 8.05
C ARG A 94 -13.56 -9.71 7.65
N LEU A 95 -13.21 -8.43 7.52
CA LEU A 95 -11.84 -8.04 7.20
C LEU A 95 -10.93 -8.33 8.40
N ARG A 96 -9.72 -8.78 8.09
CA ARG A 96 -8.65 -8.80 9.08
C ARG A 96 -8.06 -7.39 9.17
N LEU A 97 -8.37 -6.69 10.26
CA LEU A 97 -7.98 -5.30 10.44
C LEU A 97 -6.64 -5.15 11.17
N THR A 98 -5.90 -4.10 10.82
CA THR A 98 -4.72 -3.59 11.53
C THR A 98 -4.73 -2.05 11.50
N SER A 99 -3.68 -1.39 11.98
CA SER A 99 -3.54 0.07 11.86
C SER A 99 -3.10 0.50 10.45
N SER A 100 -3.62 1.62 9.93
CA SER A 100 -3.11 2.22 8.69
C SER A 100 -1.67 2.73 8.80
N THR A 101 -1.15 2.81 10.02
CA THR A 101 0.27 3.11 10.34
C THR A 101 1.09 1.85 10.66
N ILE A 102 0.62 0.66 10.28
CA ILE A 102 1.31 -0.61 10.60
C ILE A 102 2.74 -0.67 10.07
N ASN A 103 3.05 0.00 8.95
CA ASN A 103 4.41 0.14 8.44
C ASN A 103 5.34 0.77 9.50
N TYR A 104 4.91 1.88 10.12
CA TYR A 104 5.64 2.51 11.22
C TYR A 104 5.68 1.62 12.46
N GLY A 105 4.56 0.95 12.78
CA GLY A 105 4.50 0.03 13.93
C GLY A 105 5.50 -1.12 13.81
N LEU A 106 5.63 -1.73 12.62
CA LEU A 106 6.62 -2.78 12.34
C LEU A 106 8.05 -2.26 12.50
N HIS A 107 8.32 -1.05 12.01
CA HIS A 107 9.61 -0.41 12.14
C HIS A 107 9.96 -0.10 13.61
N GLN A 108 9.08 0.61 14.33
CA GLN A 108 9.27 1.00 15.72
C GLN A 108 9.40 -0.19 16.67
N SER A 109 8.78 -1.32 16.32
CA SER A 109 8.89 -2.57 17.09
C SER A 109 10.17 -3.36 16.76
N GLY A 110 11.04 -2.86 15.88
CA GLY A 110 12.25 -3.56 15.43
C GLY A 110 11.97 -4.81 14.59
N LEU A 111 10.76 -4.95 14.04
CA LEU A 111 10.33 -6.15 13.32
C LEU A 111 10.62 -6.10 11.82
N LEU A 112 10.92 -4.92 11.27
CA LEU A 112 11.15 -4.76 9.83
C LEU A 112 12.32 -5.62 9.33
N LEU A 113 13.53 -5.44 9.87
CA LEU A 113 14.70 -6.22 9.45
C LEU A 113 14.52 -7.74 9.69
N PRO A 114 14.02 -8.20 10.85
CA PRO A 114 13.72 -9.63 11.05
C PRO A 114 12.76 -10.24 10.01
N ILE A 115 11.76 -9.49 9.55
CA ILE A 115 10.83 -9.97 8.52
C ILE A 115 11.53 -10.12 7.15
N LEU A 116 12.44 -9.21 6.83
CA LEU A 116 13.13 -9.15 5.53
C LEU A 116 14.38 -10.05 5.47
N HIS A 117 14.97 -10.38 6.62
CA HIS A 117 16.21 -11.15 6.68
C HIS A 117 16.08 -12.51 5.98
N GLY A 118 17.03 -12.81 5.10
CA GLY A 118 17.05 -14.05 4.31
C GLY A 118 15.98 -14.15 3.23
N ARG A 119 15.24 -13.07 2.93
CA ARG A 119 14.22 -13.03 1.87
C ARG A 119 14.71 -12.26 0.66
N ARG A 120 14.24 -12.65 -0.52
CA ARG A 120 14.41 -11.86 -1.75
C ARG A 120 13.39 -10.74 -1.76
N VAL A 121 13.86 -9.51 -1.59
CA VAL A 121 13.03 -8.31 -1.46
C VAL A 121 12.98 -7.56 -2.78
N LEU A 122 11.77 -7.30 -3.29
CA LEU A 122 11.51 -6.38 -4.39
C LEU A 122 11.04 -5.05 -3.82
N LEU A 123 11.57 -3.94 -4.34
CA LEU A 123 11.16 -2.59 -3.96
C LEU A 123 10.43 -1.91 -5.12
N ILE A 124 9.30 -1.29 -4.83
CA ILE A 124 8.48 -0.59 -5.84
C ILE A 124 8.15 0.80 -5.31
N GLY A 125 8.50 1.85 -6.06
CA GLY A 125 8.22 3.24 -5.65
C GLY A 125 9.29 4.24 -6.06
N SER A 126 9.03 5.52 -5.84
CA SER A 126 9.93 6.61 -6.22
C SER A 126 11.23 6.67 -5.41
N LYS A 127 11.24 6.06 -4.22
CA LYS A 127 12.41 5.94 -3.32
C LYS A 127 13.01 4.54 -3.30
N ALA A 128 12.59 3.67 -4.21
CA ALA A 128 12.93 2.26 -4.18
C ALA A 128 14.43 2.02 -4.36
N HIS A 129 15.10 2.81 -5.21
CA HIS A 129 16.54 2.72 -5.41
C HIS A 129 17.33 3.12 -4.14
N GLU A 130 17.06 4.30 -3.56
CA GLU A 130 17.74 4.75 -2.34
C GLU A 130 17.45 3.84 -1.13
N LEU A 131 16.19 3.42 -0.97
CA LEU A 131 15.79 2.46 0.05
C LEU A 131 16.51 1.12 -0.13
N GLY A 132 16.69 0.69 -1.38
CA GLY A 132 17.44 -0.53 -1.71
C GLY A 132 18.88 -0.48 -1.22
N GLY A 133 19.57 0.62 -1.50
CA GLY A 133 20.93 0.83 -0.99
C GLY A 133 20.99 0.79 0.54
N LEU A 134 20.06 1.46 1.21
CA LEU A 134 19.98 1.47 2.68
C LEU A 134 19.68 0.08 3.27
N LEU A 135 18.75 -0.68 2.70
CA LEU A 135 18.41 -2.02 3.17
C LEU A 135 19.56 -3.00 2.96
N GLN A 136 20.30 -2.88 1.85
CA GLN A 136 21.48 -3.70 1.56
C GLN A 136 22.60 -3.49 2.58
N THR A 137 22.83 -2.25 3.08
CA THR A 137 23.82 -2.03 4.15
C THR A 137 23.44 -2.70 5.47
N HIS A 138 22.16 -3.05 5.63
CA HIS A 138 21.63 -3.79 6.77
C HIS A 138 21.44 -5.30 6.48
N GLY A 139 22.06 -5.82 5.41
CA GLY A 139 22.08 -7.24 5.09
C GLY A 139 20.80 -7.78 4.45
N VAL A 140 19.90 -6.91 3.97
CA VAL A 140 18.70 -7.32 3.23
C VAL A 140 19.05 -7.65 1.78
N HIS A 141 18.56 -8.78 1.28
CA HIS A 141 18.77 -9.21 -0.09
C HIS A 141 17.73 -8.57 -1.03
N VAL A 142 18.04 -7.37 -1.51
CA VAL A 142 17.24 -6.68 -2.54
C VAL A 142 17.55 -7.28 -3.91
N VAL A 143 16.54 -7.89 -4.54
CA VAL A 143 16.67 -8.60 -5.83
C VAL A 143 16.20 -7.81 -7.04
N GLY A 144 15.51 -6.70 -6.80
CA GLY A 144 15.00 -5.86 -7.86
C GLY A 144 14.42 -4.56 -7.32
N VAL A 145 14.38 -3.58 -8.20
CA VAL A 145 13.81 -2.26 -7.96
C VAL A 145 12.96 -1.91 -9.18
N ILE A 146 11.71 -1.52 -8.95
CA ILE A 146 10.85 -0.91 -9.96
C ILE A 146 10.66 0.55 -9.56
N ASP A 147 11.39 1.41 -10.25
CA ASP A 147 11.38 2.84 -10.00
C ASP A 147 10.09 3.48 -10.48
N SER A 148 9.57 4.38 -9.63
CA SER A 148 8.40 5.24 -9.82
C SER A 148 7.12 4.53 -10.28
N VAL A 149 6.00 4.90 -9.67
CA VAL A 149 4.66 4.49 -10.14
C VAL A 149 3.93 5.77 -10.51
N ALA A 150 3.72 5.99 -11.81
CA ALA A 150 3.11 7.20 -12.34
C ALA A 150 1.58 7.20 -12.17
N GLY A 151 1.12 6.90 -10.96
CA GLY A 151 -0.30 6.82 -10.62
C GLY A 151 -1.00 5.55 -11.11
N TYR A 152 -2.33 5.60 -11.05
CA TYR A 152 -3.20 4.45 -11.31
C TYR A 152 -3.02 3.82 -12.70
N SER A 153 -2.84 4.63 -13.74
CA SER A 153 -2.69 4.14 -15.13
C SER A 153 -1.44 3.29 -15.35
N ASP A 154 -0.49 3.35 -14.42
CA ASP A 154 0.80 2.69 -14.53
C ASP A 154 0.83 1.29 -13.89
N ILE A 155 -0.23 0.92 -13.16
CA ILE A 155 -0.36 -0.39 -12.50
C ILE A 155 -0.12 -1.56 -13.47
N PRO A 156 -0.65 -1.59 -14.71
CA PRO A 156 -0.38 -2.69 -15.65
C PRO A 156 1.10 -2.88 -15.96
N ARG A 157 1.85 -1.79 -16.21
CA ARG A 157 3.29 -1.83 -16.47
C ARG A 157 4.03 -2.39 -15.25
N VAL A 158 3.72 -1.86 -14.06
CA VAL A 158 4.37 -2.27 -12.81
C VAL A 158 4.13 -3.76 -12.54
N MET A 159 2.90 -4.25 -12.76
CA MET A 159 2.59 -5.68 -12.61
C MET A 159 3.35 -6.55 -13.60
N GLN A 160 3.49 -6.12 -14.85
CA GLN A 160 4.28 -6.84 -15.86
C GLN A 160 5.75 -6.96 -15.42
N GLN A 161 6.38 -5.86 -15.02
CA GLN A 161 7.77 -5.88 -14.54
C GLN A 161 7.92 -6.69 -13.24
N THR A 162 6.93 -6.62 -12.36
CA THR A 162 6.94 -7.40 -11.11
C THR A 162 6.95 -8.90 -11.40
N ALA A 163 6.22 -9.36 -12.41
CA ALA A 163 6.16 -10.77 -12.82
C ALA A 163 7.51 -11.30 -13.37
N GLU A 164 8.39 -10.42 -13.84
CA GLU A 164 9.71 -10.79 -14.38
C GLU A 164 10.76 -11.00 -13.27
N VAL A 165 10.50 -10.57 -12.04
CA VAL A 165 11.44 -10.66 -10.92
C VAL A 165 11.11 -11.85 -10.02
N ALA A 166 12.12 -12.63 -9.66
CA ALA A 166 11.96 -13.73 -8.71
C ALA A 166 12.17 -13.24 -7.26
N PHE A 167 11.08 -12.91 -6.56
CA PHE A 167 11.09 -12.40 -5.18
C PHE A 167 10.19 -13.21 -4.23
N ASP A 168 10.31 -12.93 -2.93
CA ASP A 168 9.49 -13.50 -1.86
C ASP A 168 8.54 -12.45 -1.26
N ILE A 169 9.02 -11.22 -1.08
CA ILE A 169 8.26 -10.08 -0.58
C ILE A 169 8.50 -8.82 -1.41
N ALA A 170 7.42 -8.08 -1.70
CA ALA A 170 7.48 -6.74 -2.27
C ALA A 170 7.17 -5.67 -1.20
N LEU A 171 7.99 -4.62 -1.13
CA LEU A 171 7.69 -3.39 -0.38
C LEU A 171 7.24 -2.32 -1.38
N VAL A 172 6.01 -1.84 -1.25
CA VAL A 172 5.38 -0.96 -2.24
C VAL A 172 5.10 0.41 -1.63
N ALA A 173 5.78 1.45 -2.13
CA ALA A 173 5.61 2.84 -1.73
C ALA A 173 5.18 3.69 -2.94
N ALA A 174 3.88 3.64 -3.25
CA ALA A 174 3.33 4.15 -4.52
C ALA A 174 2.01 4.92 -4.36
N GLY A 175 1.76 5.53 -3.19
CA GLY A 175 0.49 6.22 -2.92
C GLY A 175 -0.72 5.27 -3.01
N ILE A 176 -1.85 5.77 -3.52
CA ILE A 176 -3.08 4.98 -3.67
C ILE A 176 -2.89 3.72 -4.54
N PRO A 177 -2.13 3.76 -5.66
CA PRO A 177 -1.78 2.56 -6.41
C PRO A 177 -1.16 1.42 -5.59
N ALA A 178 -0.50 1.71 -4.46
CA ALA A 178 0.11 0.68 -3.61
C ALA A 178 -0.91 -0.34 -3.11
N VAL A 179 -2.13 0.09 -2.76
CA VAL A 179 -3.20 -0.80 -2.29
C VAL A 179 -3.55 -1.85 -3.36
N ILE A 180 -3.74 -1.38 -4.59
CA ILE A 180 -4.10 -2.24 -5.73
C ILE A 180 -2.93 -3.16 -6.08
N LEU A 181 -1.72 -2.61 -6.17
CA LEU A 181 -0.51 -3.38 -6.46
C LEU A 181 -0.29 -4.48 -5.42
N CYS A 182 -0.38 -4.18 -4.13
CA CYS A 182 -0.20 -5.18 -3.08
C CYS A 182 -1.22 -6.32 -3.19
N ARG A 183 -2.50 -6.00 -3.44
CA ARG A 183 -3.52 -7.03 -3.65
C ARG A 183 -3.20 -7.89 -4.88
N ARG A 184 -2.88 -7.25 -6.01
CA ARG A 184 -2.62 -7.93 -7.28
C ARG A 184 -1.37 -8.80 -7.23
N ILE A 185 -0.29 -8.33 -6.60
CA ILE A 185 0.93 -9.12 -6.38
C ILE A 185 0.62 -10.41 -5.60
N ALA A 186 -0.18 -10.31 -4.54
CA ALA A 186 -0.59 -11.49 -3.78
C ALA A 186 -1.50 -12.42 -4.60
N GLY A 187 -2.52 -11.86 -5.26
CA GLY A 187 -3.53 -12.65 -5.98
C GLY A 187 -3.06 -13.27 -7.28
N GLU A 188 -2.26 -12.54 -8.07
CA GLU A 188 -1.85 -12.94 -9.41
C GLU A 188 -0.49 -13.65 -9.40
N LEU A 189 0.43 -13.26 -8.51
CA LEU A 189 1.81 -13.77 -8.49
C LEU A 189 2.08 -14.72 -7.31
N GLY A 190 1.14 -14.86 -6.38
CA GLY A 190 1.28 -15.76 -5.24
C GLY A 190 2.31 -15.27 -4.20
N LYS A 191 2.61 -13.97 -4.16
CA LYS A 191 3.70 -13.40 -3.34
C LYS A 191 3.20 -12.65 -2.11
N VAL A 192 4.12 -12.30 -1.22
CA VAL A 192 3.83 -11.38 -0.12
C VAL A 192 4.05 -9.95 -0.60
N ALA A 193 3.13 -9.04 -0.28
CA ALA A 193 3.25 -7.63 -0.58
C ALA A 193 2.82 -6.77 0.60
N LEU A 194 3.64 -5.78 0.95
CA LEU A 194 3.39 -4.84 2.02
C LEU A 194 3.35 -3.42 1.46
N ASP A 195 2.22 -2.75 1.66
CA ASP A 195 2.12 -1.32 1.44
C ASP A 195 3.01 -0.60 2.47
N PHE A 196 4.13 -0.09 1.98
CA PHE A 196 5.22 0.47 2.77
C PHE A 196 5.07 1.99 2.96
N GLY A 197 4.36 2.67 2.06
CA GLY A 197 4.04 4.09 2.13
C GLY A 197 5.25 4.99 2.42
N HIS A 198 5.00 6.08 3.15
CA HIS A 198 5.99 7.09 3.50
C HIS A 198 7.09 6.64 4.46
N LEU A 199 7.05 5.40 4.96
CA LEU A 199 8.21 4.86 5.70
C LEU A 199 9.44 4.80 4.79
N ALA A 200 9.27 4.56 3.49
CA ALA A 200 10.36 4.64 2.52
C ALA A 200 11.04 6.01 2.55
N ASP A 201 10.26 7.10 2.43
CA ASP A 201 10.77 8.46 2.46
C ASP A 201 11.51 8.75 3.77
N LYS A 202 10.90 8.43 4.92
CA LYS A 202 11.47 8.72 6.24
C LYS A 202 12.79 8.00 6.52
N LEU A 203 12.93 6.76 6.03
CA LEU A 203 14.18 6.02 6.15
C LEU A 203 15.26 6.58 5.23
N VAL A 204 14.89 6.93 3.99
CA VAL A 204 15.83 7.49 3.01
C VAL A 204 16.32 8.88 3.40
N THR A 205 15.46 9.73 3.98
CA THR A 205 15.84 11.06 4.46
C THR A 205 16.60 11.04 5.77
N GLY A 206 16.61 9.90 6.49
CA GLY A 206 17.19 9.77 7.81
C GLY A 206 16.35 10.39 8.93
N GLU A 207 15.07 10.71 8.68
CA GLU A 207 14.13 11.07 9.76
C GLU A 207 13.90 9.88 10.70
N LEU A 208 13.96 8.66 10.15
CA LEU A 208 13.96 7.39 10.87
C LEU A 208 15.20 6.58 10.49
N HIS A 209 15.66 5.71 11.39
CA HIS A 209 16.86 4.88 11.21
C HIS A 209 16.51 3.40 11.40
N LEU A 210 17.02 2.54 10.51
CA LEU A 210 16.86 1.09 10.55
C LEU A 210 17.53 0.43 11.76
#